data_AF-A0A959H5A7-F1
#
_entry.id   AF-A0A959H5A7-F1
#
_cell.length_a   1.000
_cell.length_b   1.000
_cell.length_c   1.000
_cell.angle_alpha   90.00
_cell.angle_beta   90.00
_cell.angle_gamma   90.00
#
_symmetry.space_group_name_H-M   'P 1'
#
loop_
_entity.id
_entity.type
_entity.pdbx_description
1 polymer ?
#
loop_
_entity_poly.entity_id
_entity_poly.type
_entity_poly.pdbx_seq_one_letter_code
_entity_poly.pdbx_strand_id
1 'polypeptide(L)'
;MKPIILLFTGLAALCPPLHAQLDEYVPPAPACELPPAPFEGYLYVPPPVAPAQLSARQLSTVNVNFLAAGEMLFGYTCAAWPADAQAAMNYAATIWGSLVSSPYDINIDACWAQGMASGVLGAAGAASYIRLTNNQTMETSWYPAALAEALLNDPMEFSTEIRAIFNAGRSDWYFGTDGAVPSNQVDFVTVALHELGHGLGFAGFNAIDDGSGAAECEGLAGQGCYGADVSGTWYPDIYTRQVEDDGGIPLTDLGNPSLTIANLLTSGEGVNGQLFLGGSSLLSANGGAPARLYTPSTYKPGSTYSHFDLSTFGSELMKPQLGYGQAIHDPGLSLNLLEGLGWPVDFSALPVTWVSFEAREGKEGIALHWETGAEENNAGFDVQRSRDGIDWETLGFVEGRGTGAIYEFRDAWPFAGLNYYRLQQVDYDGKTGLSRMAVAYYGSREEVKVGIFPNPAKERLTVAHAGFSEPQPVAITDMLGRMQYRGLMRSSREIVPLTNLPAGTYWLRVGEELPLPFVKL
;
A
#
# COMPACT_ATOMS: atom_id res chain seq x y z
N MET A 1 -45.36 -0.97 68.19
CA MET A 1 -43.92 -0.99 67.89
C MET A 1 -43.74 -1.35 66.41
N LYS A 2 -43.36 -0.36 65.60
CA LYS A 2 -42.70 -0.51 64.30
C LYS A 2 -41.77 0.71 64.18
N PRO A 3 -40.46 0.54 63.98
CA PRO A 3 -39.57 1.66 63.77
C PRO A 3 -39.63 2.13 62.32
N ILE A 4 -39.47 3.44 62.17
CA ILE A 4 -39.26 4.17 60.92
C ILE A 4 -37.85 3.81 60.43
N ILE A 5 -37.74 3.26 59.23
CA ILE A 5 -36.47 3.05 58.53
C ILE A 5 -36.22 4.27 57.64
N LEU A 6 -35.16 5.01 57.96
CA LEU A 6 -34.61 6.07 57.11
C LEU A 6 -34.07 5.43 55.81
N LEU A 7 -34.58 5.88 54.67
CA LEU A 7 -34.00 5.66 53.35
C LEU A 7 -32.74 6.51 53.23
N PHE A 8 -31.58 5.86 53.11
CA PHE A 8 -30.39 6.46 52.53
C PHE A 8 -30.60 6.60 51.02
N THR A 9 -30.89 7.82 50.57
CA THR A 9 -30.70 8.21 49.16
C THR A 9 -29.20 8.38 48.92
N GLY A 10 -28.53 7.32 48.49
CA GLY A 10 -27.24 7.43 47.84
C GLY A 10 -27.45 7.98 46.43
N LEU A 11 -27.01 9.21 46.18
CA LEU A 11 -26.74 9.69 44.83
C LEU A 11 -25.65 8.78 44.23
N ALA A 12 -26.03 7.78 43.45
CA ALA A 12 -25.17 7.31 42.38
C ALA A 12 -25.23 8.40 41.31
N ALA A 13 -24.22 9.25 41.26
CA ALA A 13 -23.97 10.06 40.08
C ALA A 13 -23.77 9.09 38.91
N LEU A 14 -24.78 8.98 38.04
CA LEU A 14 -24.67 8.31 36.76
C LEU A 14 -23.61 9.07 35.97
N CYS A 15 -22.38 8.58 35.98
CA CYS A 15 -21.40 8.97 34.98
C CYS A 15 -21.95 8.46 33.64
N PRO A 16 -22.16 9.31 32.63
CA PRO A 16 -22.52 8.82 31.31
C PRO A 16 -21.44 7.84 30.81
N PRO A 17 -21.78 6.85 29.95
CA PRO A 17 -20.77 5.97 29.35
C PRO A 17 -19.65 6.82 28.71
N LEU A 18 -18.40 6.35 28.82
CA LEU A 18 -17.20 7.11 28.45
C LEU A 18 -17.31 7.72 27.05
N HIS A 19 -17.99 7.02 26.13
CA HIS A 19 -18.26 7.45 24.77
C HIS A 19 -19.10 8.73 24.62
N ALA A 20 -20.05 9.00 25.52
CA ALA A 20 -20.95 10.17 25.42
C ALA A 20 -20.25 11.52 25.71
N GLN A 21 -18.94 11.51 25.93
CA GLN A 21 -18.09 12.68 26.16
C GLN A 21 -16.99 12.83 25.09
N LEU A 22 -16.94 11.97 24.07
CA LEU A 22 -15.92 11.98 23.03
C LEU A 22 -16.40 12.73 21.79
N ASP A 23 -15.47 13.42 21.12
CA ASP A 23 -15.75 14.04 19.84
C ASP A 23 -15.68 12.97 18.73
N GLU A 24 -16.71 12.93 17.89
CA GLU A 24 -16.82 12.05 16.70
C GLU A 24 -16.70 12.88 15.42
N TYR A 25 -15.85 12.43 14.50
CA TYR A 25 -15.71 12.98 13.16
C TYR A 25 -16.14 11.95 12.12
N VAL A 26 -17.13 12.30 11.29
CA VAL A 26 -17.58 11.49 10.16
C VAL A 26 -16.99 12.09 8.88
N PRO A 27 -16.08 11.40 8.17
CA PRO A 27 -15.50 11.91 6.95
C PRO A 27 -16.55 11.95 5.82
N PRO A 28 -16.51 12.96 4.92
CA PRO A 28 -17.52 13.19 3.88
C PRO A 28 -17.47 12.22 2.66
N ALA A 29 -17.08 10.95 2.86
CA ALA A 29 -16.73 9.89 1.89
C ALA A 29 -15.21 9.70 1.72
N PRO A 30 -14.72 8.46 1.49
CA PRO A 30 -13.31 8.18 1.35
C PRO A 30 -12.81 8.82 0.07
N ALA A 31 -11.71 9.53 0.21
CA ALA A 31 -11.00 10.14 -0.90
C ALA A 31 -10.05 9.14 -1.59
N CYS A 32 -9.90 7.92 -1.07
CA CYS A 32 -8.94 6.94 -1.59
C CYS A 32 -9.55 6.20 -2.79
N GLU A 33 -9.03 6.44 -3.98
CA GLU A 33 -9.39 5.69 -5.19
C GLU A 33 -8.19 4.83 -5.61
N LEU A 34 -8.35 3.51 -5.64
CA LEU A 34 -7.34 2.60 -6.18
C LEU A 34 -7.57 2.41 -7.69
N PRO A 35 -6.68 2.86 -8.59
CA PRO A 35 -6.81 2.65 -10.01
C PRO A 35 -6.06 1.40 -10.49
N PRO A 36 -6.46 0.80 -11.63
CA PRO A 36 -5.71 -0.27 -12.26
C PRO A 36 -4.44 0.26 -12.94
N ALA A 37 -3.35 -0.48 -12.84
CA ALA A 37 -2.12 -0.29 -13.61
C ALA A 37 -2.05 -1.30 -14.78
N PRO A 38 -1.25 -1.03 -15.83
CA PRO A 38 -1.01 -2.00 -16.91
C PRO A 38 -0.50 -3.35 -16.38
N PHE A 39 -0.60 -4.38 -17.21
CA PHE A 39 0.06 -5.66 -16.91
C PHE A 39 1.58 -5.48 -16.92
N GLU A 40 2.21 -5.69 -15.77
CA GLU A 40 3.68 -5.55 -15.59
C GLU A 40 4.36 -6.89 -15.25
N GLY A 41 3.58 -7.98 -15.24
CA GLY A 41 4.02 -9.30 -14.83
C GLY A 41 3.07 -9.89 -13.81
N TYR A 42 3.09 -11.23 -13.70
CA TYR A 42 2.35 -11.92 -12.68
C TYR A 42 3.05 -11.74 -11.33
N LEU A 43 2.24 -11.51 -10.31
CA LEU A 43 2.70 -11.43 -8.93
C LEU A 43 1.64 -12.09 -8.06
N TYR A 44 2.03 -13.11 -7.30
CA TYR A 44 1.16 -13.67 -6.27
C TYR A 44 1.87 -13.64 -4.92
N VAL A 45 1.32 -12.88 -3.98
CA VAL A 45 1.69 -12.90 -2.57
C VAL A 45 0.55 -13.59 -1.82
N PRO A 46 0.75 -14.83 -1.34
CA PRO A 46 -0.30 -15.61 -0.67
C PRO A 46 -0.64 -15.00 0.69
N PRO A 47 -1.81 -15.28 1.28
CA PRO A 47 -2.10 -14.85 2.64
C PRO A 47 -1.07 -15.42 3.64
N PRO A 48 -0.82 -14.72 4.76
CA PRO A 48 0.13 -15.18 5.77
C PRO A 48 -0.29 -16.52 6.39
N VAL A 49 -1.60 -16.80 6.40
CA VAL A 49 -2.21 -18.00 6.96
C VAL A 49 -2.96 -18.77 5.86
N ALA A 50 -2.76 -20.10 5.82
CA ALA A 50 -3.45 -20.95 4.85
C ALA A 50 -4.98 -20.91 5.01
N PRO A 51 -5.78 -21.07 3.93
CA PRO A 51 -7.24 -20.92 4.00
C PRO A 51 -7.96 -21.76 5.06
N ALA A 52 -7.52 -23.01 5.28
CA ALA A 52 -8.12 -23.87 6.31
C ALA A 52 -7.85 -23.39 7.74
N GLN A 53 -6.76 -22.65 7.95
CA GLN A 53 -6.37 -22.09 9.24
C GLN A 53 -7.04 -20.73 9.48
N LEU A 54 -7.38 -19.96 8.44
CA LEU A 54 -8.11 -18.71 8.55
C LEU A 54 -9.44 -18.89 9.32
N SER A 55 -10.20 -19.94 8.98
CA SER A 55 -11.44 -20.25 9.70
C SER A 55 -11.25 -20.65 11.16
N ALA A 56 -10.05 -21.08 11.57
CA ALA A 56 -9.76 -21.55 12.92
C ALA A 56 -9.02 -20.52 13.79
N ARG A 57 -8.36 -19.52 13.18
CA ARG A 57 -7.52 -18.52 13.86
C ARG A 57 -8.17 -17.15 14.03
N GLN A 58 -9.39 -16.96 13.55
CA GLN A 58 -10.07 -15.67 13.60
C GLN A 58 -10.00 -15.02 15.00
N LEU A 59 -9.32 -13.88 15.09
CA LEU A 59 -9.07 -13.10 16.31
C LEU A 59 -10.15 -12.03 16.51
N SER A 60 -10.54 -11.37 15.43
CA SER A 60 -11.66 -10.43 15.39
C SER A 60 -12.77 -11.00 14.52
N THR A 61 -14.01 -10.79 14.95
CA THR A 61 -15.17 -10.98 14.08
C THR A 61 -15.26 -9.79 13.13
N VAL A 62 -15.12 -10.02 11.83
CA VAL A 62 -15.27 -8.98 10.80
C VAL A 62 -16.52 -9.30 9.99
N ASN A 63 -17.57 -8.50 10.16
CA ASN A 63 -18.87 -8.72 9.54
C ASN A 63 -19.03 -7.83 8.31
N VAL A 64 -19.41 -8.42 7.17
CA VAL A 64 -19.72 -7.65 5.96
C VAL A 64 -21.23 -7.58 5.76
N ASN A 65 -21.77 -6.38 5.88
CA ASN A 65 -23.13 -6.05 5.46
C ASN A 65 -23.14 -5.66 3.97
N PHE A 66 -23.65 -6.55 3.13
CA PHE A 66 -23.79 -6.31 1.71
C PHE A 66 -25.04 -5.48 1.44
N LEU A 67 -24.85 -4.19 1.17
CA LEU A 67 -25.95 -3.28 0.87
C LEU A 67 -26.73 -3.75 -0.37
N ALA A 68 -28.04 -3.74 -0.25
CA ALA A 68 -28.98 -4.19 -1.25
C ALA A 68 -29.04 -3.23 -2.45
N ALA A 69 -29.52 -3.76 -3.58
CA ALA A 69 -29.69 -2.97 -4.79
C ALA A 69 -30.65 -1.79 -4.55
N GLY A 70 -30.21 -0.58 -4.89
CA GLY A 70 -30.96 0.67 -4.69
C GLY A 70 -30.61 1.42 -3.40
N GLU A 71 -29.87 0.82 -2.47
CA GLU A 71 -29.29 1.55 -1.34
C GLU A 71 -28.16 2.48 -1.82
N MET A 72 -27.75 3.42 -0.97
CA MET A 72 -26.77 4.45 -1.30
C MET A 72 -25.60 4.42 -0.33
N LEU A 73 -24.37 4.48 -0.86
CA LEU A 73 -23.16 4.65 -0.07
C LEU A 73 -22.21 5.60 -0.80
N PHE A 74 -21.69 6.62 -0.12
CA PHE A 74 -20.79 7.63 -0.69
C PHE A 74 -21.31 8.32 -1.96
N GLY A 75 -22.63 8.51 -2.04
CA GLY A 75 -23.27 9.11 -3.23
C GLY A 75 -23.45 8.17 -4.41
N TYR A 76 -23.03 6.91 -4.30
CA TYR A 76 -23.25 5.87 -5.30
C TYR A 76 -24.46 5.00 -4.98
N THR A 77 -25.19 4.59 -6.00
CA THR A 77 -26.26 3.60 -5.88
C THR A 77 -25.68 2.18 -5.95
N CYS A 78 -26.06 1.33 -5.00
CA CYS A 78 -25.62 -0.05 -4.97
C CYS A 78 -26.38 -0.90 -5.99
N ALA A 79 -25.65 -1.75 -6.70
CA ALA A 79 -26.16 -2.84 -7.52
C ALA A 79 -26.35 -4.10 -6.68
N ALA A 80 -26.99 -5.11 -7.27
CA ALA A 80 -27.00 -6.44 -6.69
C ALA A 80 -25.58 -7.04 -6.73
N TRP A 81 -25.11 -7.53 -5.58
CA TRP A 81 -23.82 -8.18 -5.46
C TRP A 81 -23.78 -9.55 -6.16
N PRO A 82 -22.79 -9.81 -7.02
CA PRO A 82 -22.48 -11.17 -7.49
C PRO A 82 -22.11 -12.10 -6.31
N ALA A 83 -22.51 -13.37 -6.36
CA ALA A 83 -22.28 -14.32 -5.26
C ALA A 83 -20.80 -14.65 -5.04
N ASP A 84 -20.04 -14.74 -6.14
CA ASP A 84 -18.59 -14.88 -6.18
C ASP A 84 -17.88 -13.64 -5.60
N ALA A 85 -18.35 -12.43 -5.92
CA ALA A 85 -17.85 -11.19 -5.30
C ALA A 85 -18.09 -11.16 -3.78
N GLN A 86 -19.26 -11.59 -3.30
CA GLN A 86 -19.54 -11.70 -1.86
C GLN A 86 -18.59 -12.70 -1.18
N ALA A 87 -18.36 -13.86 -1.79
CA ALA A 87 -17.44 -14.88 -1.26
C ALA A 87 -16.00 -14.35 -1.16
N ALA A 88 -15.53 -13.67 -2.21
CA ALA A 88 -14.20 -13.06 -2.24
C ALA A 88 -14.06 -11.89 -1.24
N MET A 89 -15.10 -11.07 -1.05
CA MET A 89 -15.12 -10.01 -0.04
C MET A 89 -15.03 -10.58 1.38
N ASN A 90 -15.80 -11.62 1.68
CA ASN A 90 -15.75 -12.30 2.98
C ASN A 90 -14.39 -12.96 3.22
N TYR A 91 -13.74 -13.48 2.18
CA TYR A 91 -12.39 -14.02 2.27
C TYR A 91 -11.38 -12.93 2.68
N ALA A 92 -11.41 -11.76 2.04
CA ALA A 92 -10.58 -10.61 2.43
C ALA A 92 -10.86 -10.14 3.88
N ALA A 93 -12.13 -10.07 4.27
CA ALA A 93 -12.52 -9.74 5.65
C ALA A 93 -11.99 -10.77 6.67
N THR A 94 -11.99 -12.05 6.31
CA THR A 94 -11.46 -13.13 7.16
C THR A 94 -9.94 -13.01 7.34
N ILE A 95 -9.20 -12.61 6.29
CA ILE A 95 -7.75 -12.37 6.41
C ILE A 95 -7.50 -11.30 7.47
N TRP A 96 -8.15 -10.14 7.38
CA TRP A 96 -8.02 -9.11 8.41
C TRP A 96 -8.45 -9.59 9.79
N GLY A 97 -9.60 -10.28 9.89
CA GLY A 97 -10.08 -10.85 11.15
C GLY A 97 -9.14 -11.88 11.77
N SER A 98 -8.24 -12.49 10.99
CA SER A 98 -7.21 -13.40 11.51
C SER A 98 -5.92 -12.71 11.97
N LEU A 99 -5.76 -11.40 11.68
CA LEU A 99 -4.52 -10.66 11.90
C LEU A 99 -4.65 -9.56 12.94
N VAL A 100 -5.81 -8.89 13.00
CA VAL A 100 -6.10 -7.88 14.03
C VAL A 100 -6.99 -8.48 15.13
N SER A 101 -6.80 -8.05 16.37
CA SER A 101 -7.58 -8.51 17.52
C SER A 101 -8.39 -7.36 18.13
N SER A 102 -9.70 -7.58 18.21
CA SER A 102 -10.68 -6.70 18.83
C SER A 102 -11.63 -7.53 19.69
N PRO A 103 -11.98 -7.07 20.90
CA PRO A 103 -13.04 -7.67 21.71
C PRO A 103 -14.45 -7.42 21.13
N TYR A 104 -14.57 -6.57 20.11
CA TYR A 104 -15.83 -6.22 19.45
C TYR A 104 -15.79 -6.52 17.95
N ASP A 105 -16.97 -6.78 17.41
CA ASP A 105 -17.18 -7.01 15.99
C ASP A 105 -16.81 -5.75 15.19
N ILE A 106 -16.09 -5.93 14.08
CA ILE A 106 -15.80 -4.88 13.11
C ILE A 106 -16.79 -5.02 11.95
N ASN A 107 -17.74 -4.11 11.85
CA ASN A 107 -18.82 -4.15 10.88
C ASN A 107 -18.50 -3.27 9.66
N ILE A 108 -18.69 -3.83 8.48
CA ILE A 108 -18.42 -3.19 7.19
C ILE A 108 -19.73 -3.04 6.42
N ASP A 109 -20.08 -1.82 6.02
CA ASP A 109 -21.08 -1.60 4.97
C ASP A 109 -20.40 -1.61 3.60
N ALA A 110 -20.75 -2.59 2.78
CA ALA A 110 -20.15 -2.79 1.46
C ALA A 110 -21.17 -2.62 0.33
N CYS A 111 -20.84 -1.77 -0.64
CA CYS A 111 -21.69 -1.46 -1.79
C CYS A 111 -21.04 -1.86 -3.11
N TRP A 112 -21.76 -2.64 -3.93
CA TRP A 112 -21.39 -2.89 -5.32
C TRP A 112 -21.80 -1.68 -6.16
N ALA A 113 -20.98 -0.64 -6.18
CA ALA A 113 -21.36 0.71 -6.58
C ALA A 113 -21.46 0.89 -8.10
N GLN A 114 -22.60 1.45 -8.53
CA GLN A 114 -22.85 1.83 -9.91
C GLN A 114 -22.33 3.23 -10.22
N GLY A 115 -21.83 3.44 -11.44
CA GLY A 115 -21.46 4.77 -11.93
C GLY A 115 -20.10 5.27 -11.45
N MET A 116 -19.29 4.44 -10.80
CA MET A 116 -17.88 4.73 -10.54
C MET A 116 -17.10 4.89 -11.86
N ALA A 117 -16.11 5.79 -11.87
CA ALA A 117 -15.26 5.98 -13.03
C ALA A 117 -14.53 4.68 -13.41
N SER A 118 -14.34 4.42 -14.70
CA SER A 118 -13.74 3.16 -15.18
C SER A 118 -12.31 2.92 -14.67
N GLY A 119 -11.62 3.99 -14.31
CA GLY A 119 -10.27 3.97 -13.72
C GLY A 119 -10.25 3.77 -12.21
N VAL A 120 -11.37 3.51 -11.54
CA VAL A 120 -11.43 3.30 -10.08
C VAL A 120 -11.88 1.87 -9.79
N LEU A 121 -11.14 1.15 -8.97
CA LEU A 121 -11.41 -0.23 -8.58
C LEU A 121 -12.32 -0.29 -7.35
N GLY A 122 -12.00 0.50 -6.33
CA GLY A 122 -12.71 0.61 -5.07
C GLY A 122 -12.34 1.89 -4.33
N ALA A 123 -13.05 2.11 -3.22
CA ALA A 123 -12.74 3.13 -2.23
C ALA A 123 -13.32 2.73 -0.87
N ALA A 124 -12.56 2.92 0.19
CA ALA A 124 -13.03 2.70 1.55
C ALA A 124 -12.33 3.58 2.59
N GLY A 125 -12.90 3.58 3.78
CA GLY A 125 -12.34 4.23 4.94
C GLY A 125 -13.16 3.95 6.20
N ALA A 126 -12.64 4.39 7.34
CA ALA A 126 -13.37 4.30 8.59
C ALA A 126 -14.67 5.14 8.48
N ALA A 127 -15.77 4.57 8.98
CA ALA A 127 -17.07 5.22 8.97
C ALA A 127 -17.12 6.46 9.87
N SER A 128 -16.36 6.39 10.98
CA SER A 128 -16.21 7.44 11.99
C SER A 128 -14.80 7.40 12.59
N TYR A 129 -14.37 8.54 13.11
CA TYR A 129 -13.14 8.69 13.89
C TYR A 129 -13.45 9.28 15.26
N ILE A 130 -12.78 8.76 16.28
CA ILE A 130 -12.94 9.18 17.67
C ILE A 130 -11.66 9.84 18.14
N ARG A 131 -11.82 11.02 18.75
CA ARG A 131 -10.71 11.73 19.33
C ARG A 131 -10.35 11.17 20.71
N LEU A 132 -9.18 10.57 20.83
CA LEU A 132 -8.65 10.03 22.09
C LEU A 132 -7.43 10.82 22.54
N THR A 133 -7.25 10.95 23.85
CA THR A 133 -6.02 11.46 24.44
C THR A 133 -5.25 10.31 25.03
N ASN A 134 -4.00 10.14 24.58
CA ASN A 134 -3.10 9.16 25.16
C ASN A 134 -2.69 9.65 26.56
N ASN A 135 -3.06 8.91 27.60
CA ASN A 135 -2.81 9.30 28.99
C ASN A 135 -1.32 9.32 29.38
N GLN A 136 -0.44 8.72 28.57
CA GLN A 136 1.00 8.67 28.80
C GLN A 136 1.73 9.83 28.11
N THR A 137 1.43 10.07 26.83
CA THR A 137 2.07 11.15 26.06
C THR A 137 1.32 12.48 26.19
N MET A 138 0.09 12.45 26.71
CA MET A 138 -0.86 13.58 26.72
C MET A 138 -1.20 14.10 25.31
N GLU A 139 -0.88 13.33 24.28
CA GLU A 139 -1.19 13.66 22.90
C GLU A 139 -2.61 13.25 22.56
N THR A 140 -3.32 14.18 21.92
CA THR A 140 -4.68 13.94 21.43
C THR A 140 -4.65 13.68 19.92
N SER A 141 -5.29 12.59 19.48
CA SER A 141 -5.36 12.21 18.07
C SER A 141 -6.75 11.68 17.71
N TRP A 142 -7.05 11.69 16.42
CA TRP A 142 -8.17 10.94 15.86
C TRP A 142 -7.79 9.48 15.61
N TYR A 143 -8.66 8.55 15.99
CA TYR A 143 -8.51 7.11 15.79
C TYR A 143 -9.72 6.60 14.99
N PRO A 144 -9.55 5.70 14.01
CA PRO A 144 -10.67 4.98 13.42
C PRO A 144 -11.55 4.35 14.50
N ALA A 145 -12.87 4.40 14.35
CA ALA A 145 -13.81 3.91 15.36
C ALA A 145 -13.49 2.48 15.83
N ALA A 146 -13.27 1.54 14.91
CA ALA A 146 -12.91 0.16 15.25
C ALA A 146 -11.66 0.06 16.14
N LEU A 147 -10.64 0.88 15.86
CA LEU A 147 -9.42 0.92 16.68
C LEU A 147 -9.70 1.57 18.04
N ALA A 148 -10.49 2.64 18.07
CA ALA A 148 -10.87 3.30 19.31
C ALA A 148 -11.64 2.36 20.25
N GLU A 149 -12.58 1.58 19.72
CA GLU A 149 -13.32 0.55 20.46
C GLU A 149 -12.38 -0.51 21.04
N ALA A 150 -11.44 -1.00 20.23
CA ALA A 150 -10.46 -1.99 20.68
C ALA A 150 -9.54 -1.43 21.78
N LEU A 151 -9.07 -0.18 21.64
CA LEU A 151 -8.18 0.47 22.62
C LEU A 151 -8.89 0.81 23.93
N LEU A 152 -10.14 1.26 23.87
CA LEU A 152 -10.93 1.62 25.05
C LEU A 152 -11.58 0.41 25.71
N ASN A 153 -11.70 -0.71 24.98
CA ASN A 153 -12.51 -1.84 25.38
C ASN A 153 -13.94 -1.38 25.75
N ASP A 154 -14.54 -0.60 24.86
CA ASP A 154 -15.91 -0.07 24.91
C ASP A 154 -16.55 -0.21 23.51
N PRO A 155 -17.67 -0.96 23.33
CA PRO A 155 -18.35 -1.02 22.04
C PRO A 155 -19.13 0.28 21.92
N MET A 156 -18.64 1.20 21.11
CA MET A 156 -19.07 2.59 21.06
C MET A 156 -20.47 2.77 20.40
N GLU A 157 -21.28 1.71 20.37
CA GLU A 157 -22.61 1.58 19.75
C GLU A 157 -22.69 2.10 18.31
N PHE A 158 -21.62 1.98 17.53
CA PHE A 158 -21.65 2.20 16.10
C PHE A 158 -22.38 1.05 15.39
N SER A 159 -23.11 1.37 14.32
CA SER A 159 -23.73 0.34 13.47
C SER A 159 -22.77 -0.19 12.41
N THR A 160 -21.70 0.56 12.13
CA THR A 160 -20.78 0.36 11.02
C THR A 160 -19.46 1.07 11.34
N GLU A 161 -18.34 0.36 11.26
CA GLU A 161 -17.02 0.91 11.54
C GLU A 161 -16.24 1.19 10.25
N ILE A 162 -16.54 0.45 9.18
CA ILE A 162 -15.89 0.61 7.87
C ILE A 162 -16.96 0.72 6.78
N ARG A 163 -16.73 1.60 5.81
CA ARG A 163 -17.59 1.73 4.62
C ARG A 163 -16.74 1.55 3.38
N ALA A 164 -17.19 0.71 2.47
CA ALA A 164 -16.46 0.36 1.25
C ALA A 164 -17.38 0.32 0.01
N ILE A 165 -16.90 0.88 -1.10
CA ILE A 165 -17.54 0.79 -2.41
C ILE A 165 -16.60 0.08 -3.39
N PHE A 166 -17.16 -0.73 -4.27
CA PHE A 166 -16.41 -1.45 -5.31
C PHE A 166 -17.09 -1.29 -6.66
N ASN A 167 -16.30 -1.14 -7.73
CA ASN A 167 -16.83 -0.74 -9.03
C ASN A 167 -17.61 -1.86 -9.72
N ALA A 168 -18.94 -1.75 -9.69
CA ALA A 168 -19.86 -2.71 -10.32
C ALA A 168 -19.87 -2.64 -11.85
N GLY A 169 -19.35 -1.56 -12.44
CA GLY A 169 -19.32 -1.34 -13.88
C GLY A 169 -18.22 -2.09 -14.61
N ARG A 170 -17.33 -2.78 -13.89
CA ARG A 170 -16.20 -3.52 -14.45
C ARG A 170 -16.55 -4.97 -14.74
N SER A 171 -16.08 -5.47 -15.88
CA SER A 171 -16.28 -6.85 -16.33
C SER A 171 -15.02 -7.71 -16.27
N ASP A 172 -13.90 -7.13 -15.83
CA ASP A 172 -12.57 -7.75 -15.77
C ASP A 172 -12.16 -8.11 -14.33
N TRP A 173 -13.13 -8.28 -13.43
CA TRP A 173 -12.89 -8.80 -12.10
C TRP A 173 -12.51 -10.28 -12.12
N TYR A 174 -11.53 -10.63 -11.31
CA TYR A 174 -11.21 -12.00 -10.92
C TYR A 174 -11.62 -12.19 -9.45
N PHE A 175 -12.52 -13.13 -9.19
CA PHE A 175 -13.07 -13.41 -7.85
C PHE A 175 -12.48 -14.67 -7.20
N GLY A 176 -11.51 -15.33 -7.84
CA GLY A 176 -10.84 -16.49 -7.24
C GLY A 176 -9.99 -16.09 -6.04
N THR A 177 -9.84 -17.00 -5.09
CA THR A 177 -9.04 -16.79 -3.86
C THR A 177 -7.69 -17.51 -3.90
N ASP A 178 -7.35 -18.14 -5.03
CA ASP A 178 -6.14 -18.96 -5.22
C ASP A 178 -4.95 -18.16 -5.79
N GLY A 179 -5.15 -16.88 -6.13
CA GLY A 179 -4.12 -16.03 -6.73
C GLY A 179 -3.85 -16.29 -8.22
N ALA A 180 -4.60 -17.16 -8.89
CA ALA A 180 -4.40 -17.52 -10.30
C ALA A 180 -5.06 -16.50 -11.26
N VAL A 181 -4.72 -15.22 -11.09
CA VAL A 181 -5.33 -14.09 -11.80
C VAL A 181 -4.87 -14.07 -13.26
N PRO A 182 -5.78 -14.10 -14.25
CA PRO A 182 -5.42 -13.92 -15.65
C PRO A 182 -4.79 -12.54 -15.92
N SER A 183 -3.91 -12.45 -16.92
CA SER A 183 -3.16 -11.23 -17.26
C SER A 183 -4.03 -10.05 -17.72
N ASN A 184 -5.31 -10.26 -17.95
CA ASN A 184 -6.29 -9.26 -18.36
C ASN A 184 -7.40 -9.04 -17.31
N GLN A 185 -7.23 -9.57 -16.10
CA GLN A 185 -8.16 -9.39 -14.99
C GLN A 185 -7.49 -8.75 -13.77
N VAL A 186 -8.32 -8.14 -12.93
CA VAL A 186 -7.92 -7.53 -11.66
C VAL A 186 -8.41 -8.40 -10.52
N ASP A 187 -7.53 -8.74 -9.59
CA ASP A 187 -7.87 -9.54 -8.42
C ASP A 187 -8.75 -8.76 -7.44
N PHE A 188 -9.99 -9.21 -7.27
CA PHE A 188 -10.94 -8.54 -6.39
C PHE A 188 -10.57 -8.67 -4.91
N VAL A 189 -10.00 -9.82 -4.50
CA VAL A 189 -9.57 -10.03 -3.10
C VAL A 189 -8.52 -9.01 -2.70
N THR A 190 -7.53 -8.75 -3.56
CA THR A 190 -6.49 -7.74 -3.31
C THR A 190 -7.10 -6.35 -3.13
N VAL A 191 -8.04 -5.96 -3.99
CA VAL A 191 -8.73 -4.67 -3.87
C VAL A 191 -9.53 -4.63 -2.57
N ALA A 192 -10.34 -5.64 -2.27
CA ALA A 192 -11.10 -5.71 -1.03
C ALA A 192 -10.20 -5.62 0.21
N LEU A 193 -9.10 -6.37 0.23
CA LEU A 193 -8.15 -6.37 1.35
C LEU A 193 -7.49 -5.00 1.54
N HIS A 194 -7.10 -4.36 0.44
CA HIS A 194 -6.54 -3.01 0.40
C HIS A 194 -7.52 -1.97 0.96
N GLU A 195 -8.75 -1.96 0.45
CA GLU A 195 -9.78 -1.03 0.89
C GLU A 195 -10.14 -1.20 2.38
N LEU A 196 -10.20 -2.44 2.85
CA LEU A 196 -10.38 -2.71 4.28
C LEU A 196 -9.20 -2.22 5.13
N GLY A 197 -7.97 -2.23 4.59
CA GLY A 197 -6.79 -1.65 5.24
C GLY A 197 -6.95 -0.15 5.52
N HIS A 198 -7.51 0.62 4.56
CA HIS A 198 -7.88 2.02 4.79
C HIS A 198 -8.93 2.15 5.90
N GLY A 199 -9.93 1.26 5.90
CA GLY A 199 -10.96 1.19 6.95
C GLY A 199 -10.40 0.99 8.37
N LEU A 200 -9.34 0.18 8.49
CA LEU A 200 -8.67 -0.12 9.75
C LEU A 200 -7.69 0.96 10.21
N GLY A 201 -7.40 1.97 9.39
CA GLY A 201 -6.57 3.12 9.75
C GLY A 201 -5.31 3.32 8.92
N PHE A 202 -5.09 2.56 7.85
CA PHE A 202 -4.03 2.87 6.87
C PHE A 202 -4.47 4.07 6.00
N ALA A 203 -4.73 5.22 6.61
CA ALA A 203 -5.07 6.46 5.91
C ALA A 203 -4.96 7.60 6.91
N GLY A 204 -4.46 8.74 6.47
CA GLY A 204 -4.41 9.92 7.33
C GLY A 204 -5.16 11.12 6.76
N PHE A 205 -5.35 12.11 7.63
CA PHE A 205 -5.98 13.38 7.32
C PHE A 205 -4.96 14.35 6.76
N ASN A 206 -5.11 14.69 5.48
CA ASN A 206 -4.30 15.68 4.82
C ASN A 206 -5.09 16.37 3.70
N ALA A 207 -4.67 17.59 3.38
CA ALA A 207 -5.21 18.35 2.26
C ALA A 207 -4.15 19.34 1.74
N ILE A 208 -4.36 19.80 0.51
CA ILE A 208 -3.78 21.03 0.00
C ILE A 208 -4.95 21.91 -0.43
N ASP A 209 -5.00 23.14 0.08
CA ASP A 209 -6.00 24.11 -0.36
C ASP A 209 -5.76 24.49 -1.82
N ASP A 210 -6.72 24.14 -2.68
CA ASP A 210 -6.66 24.36 -4.12
C ASP A 210 -7.11 25.77 -4.55
N GLY A 211 -7.51 26.63 -3.60
CA GLY A 211 -8.01 27.97 -3.83
C GLY A 211 -9.46 28.02 -4.33
N SER A 212 -10.21 26.92 -4.27
CA SER A 212 -11.62 26.84 -4.69
C SER A 212 -12.59 27.61 -3.79
N GLY A 213 -12.13 28.08 -2.63
CA GLY A 213 -12.94 28.80 -1.64
C GLY A 213 -13.69 27.91 -0.66
N ALA A 214 -13.53 26.58 -0.76
CA ALA A 214 -13.76 25.69 0.38
C ALA A 214 -12.70 26.01 1.46
N ALA A 215 -13.09 25.98 2.74
CA ALA A 215 -12.19 26.28 3.85
C ALA A 215 -11.26 25.08 4.16
N GLU A 216 -10.46 24.67 3.18
CA GLU A 216 -9.41 23.68 3.32
C GLU A 216 -8.16 24.39 3.85
N CYS A 217 -7.44 23.79 4.80
CA CYS A 217 -6.22 24.39 5.37
C CYS A 217 -6.36 25.87 5.76
N GLU A 218 -7.49 26.21 6.41
CA GLU A 218 -7.86 27.57 6.84
C GLU A 218 -8.09 28.59 5.71
N GLY A 219 -8.29 28.13 4.46
CA GLY A 219 -8.49 29.01 3.30
C GLY A 219 -7.18 29.63 2.79
N LEU A 220 -6.04 29.04 3.13
CA LEU A 220 -4.72 29.47 2.69
C LEU A 220 -4.30 28.71 1.44
N ALA A 221 -4.77 29.19 0.27
CA ALA A 221 -4.47 28.61 -1.04
C ALA A 221 -2.99 28.24 -1.23
N GLY A 222 -2.76 27.01 -1.66
CA GLY A 222 -1.45 26.41 -1.89
C GLY A 222 -0.75 25.87 -0.64
N GLN A 223 -1.31 26.05 0.55
CA GLN A 223 -0.79 25.42 1.77
C GLN A 223 -1.32 24.01 1.94
N GLY A 224 -0.46 23.16 2.50
CA GLY A 224 -0.81 21.82 2.92
C GLY A 224 -1.12 21.82 4.41
N CYS A 225 -2.05 20.96 4.80
CA CYS A 225 -2.40 20.75 6.20
C CYS A 225 -2.63 19.29 6.50
N TYR A 226 -2.61 18.97 7.79
CA TYR A 226 -2.99 17.66 8.30
C TYR A 226 -3.97 17.77 9.47
N GLY A 227 -4.63 16.65 9.76
CA GLY A 227 -5.56 16.54 10.87
C GLY A 227 -6.93 17.12 10.58
N ALA A 228 -7.77 17.16 11.62
CA ALA A 228 -9.08 17.80 11.57
C ALA A 228 -9.19 18.85 12.69
N ASP A 229 -9.81 19.99 12.34
CA ASP A 229 -10.05 21.10 13.26
C ASP A 229 -11.18 20.80 14.25
N VAL A 230 -10.95 21.10 15.51
CA VAL A 230 -11.99 21.19 16.53
C VAL A 230 -11.87 22.52 17.24
N SER A 231 -12.79 23.44 16.93
CA SER A 231 -12.88 24.77 17.54
C SER A 231 -11.60 25.61 17.38
N GLY A 232 -10.95 25.55 16.20
CA GLY A 232 -9.73 26.30 15.92
C GLY A 232 -8.45 25.63 16.45
N THR A 233 -8.49 24.33 16.73
CA THR A 233 -7.32 23.52 17.06
C THR A 233 -7.30 22.28 16.18
N TRP A 234 -6.23 22.11 15.41
CA TRP A 234 -6.01 20.96 14.54
C TRP A 234 -5.44 19.79 15.33
N TYR A 235 -6.11 18.65 15.25
CA TYR A 235 -5.63 17.39 15.83
C TYR A 235 -5.27 16.42 14.71
N PRO A 236 -4.04 15.89 14.67
CA PRO A 236 -3.68 14.85 13.71
C PRO A 236 -4.44 13.56 14.04
N ASP A 237 -4.71 12.75 13.03
CA ASP A 237 -5.04 11.34 13.26
C ASP A 237 -3.80 10.53 13.67
N ILE A 238 -4.03 9.34 14.21
CA ILE A 238 -2.96 8.47 14.70
C ILE A 238 -2.01 7.99 13.58
N TYR A 239 -2.49 7.90 12.33
CA TYR A 239 -1.65 7.56 11.19
C TYR A 239 -0.67 8.70 10.88
N THR A 240 -1.15 9.94 10.83
CA THR A 240 -0.30 11.13 10.60
C THR A 240 0.82 11.26 11.64
N ARG A 241 0.60 10.79 12.88
CA ARG A 241 1.66 10.75 13.91
C ARG A 241 2.80 9.77 13.61
N GLN A 242 2.59 8.80 12.73
CA GLN A 242 3.63 7.86 12.28
C GLN A 242 4.46 8.40 11.11
N VAL A 243 4.07 9.57 10.56
CA VAL A 243 4.65 10.13 9.35
C VAL A 243 5.77 11.11 9.68
N GLU A 244 6.90 10.94 9.03
CA GLU A 244 8.09 11.79 9.14
C GLU A 244 8.63 12.22 7.76
N ASP A 245 9.44 13.26 7.72
CA ASP A 245 10.20 13.63 6.53
C ASP A 245 11.50 12.80 6.38
N ASP A 246 12.28 13.07 5.33
CA ASP A 246 13.54 12.37 5.06
C ASP A 246 14.65 12.65 6.09
N GLY A 247 14.45 13.64 6.97
CA GLY A 247 15.29 13.95 8.11
C GLY A 247 14.84 13.27 9.41
N GLY A 248 13.74 12.51 9.40
CA GLY A 248 13.12 11.92 10.58
C GLY A 248 12.41 12.94 11.47
N ILE A 249 12.03 14.10 10.91
CA ILE A 249 11.22 15.09 11.62
C ILE A 249 9.76 14.67 11.48
N PRO A 250 9.02 14.47 12.60
CA PRO A 250 7.60 14.16 12.53
C PRO A 250 6.84 15.24 11.75
N LEU A 251 5.91 14.83 10.88
CA LEU A 251 5.05 15.75 10.14
C LEU A 251 4.27 16.67 11.09
N THR A 252 3.94 16.17 12.29
CA THR A 252 3.25 16.91 13.34
C THR A 252 4.07 18.00 14.03
N ASP A 253 5.38 18.03 13.81
CA ASP A 253 6.29 19.06 14.34
C ASP A 253 6.50 20.21 13.35
N LEU A 254 5.93 20.08 12.14
CA LEU A 254 5.95 21.14 11.12
C LEU A 254 4.81 22.14 11.36
N GLY A 255 4.97 23.36 10.85
CA GLY A 255 3.89 24.35 10.89
C GLY A 255 2.68 23.86 10.10
N ASN A 256 1.49 23.91 10.70
CA ASN A 256 0.24 23.43 10.12
C ASN A 256 -0.83 24.54 10.20
N PRO A 257 -1.41 25.00 9.08
CA PRO A 257 -1.03 24.70 7.69
C PRO A 257 0.34 25.29 7.29
N SER A 258 0.98 24.76 6.25
CA SER A 258 2.19 25.38 5.66
C SER A 258 2.49 24.97 4.21
N LEU A 259 3.31 25.78 3.52
CA LEU A 259 3.91 25.43 2.23
C LEU A 259 4.88 24.25 2.34
N THR A 260 5.52 24.05 3.49
CA THR A 260 6.42 22.91 3.72
C THR A 260 5.64 21.60 3.62
N ILE A 261 4.48 21.51 4.27
CA ILE A 261 3.60 20.36 4.17
C ILE A 261 3.13 20.16 2.71
N ALA A 262 2.70 21.22 2.02
CA ALA A 262 2.30 21.11 0.61
C ALA A 262 3.41 20.50 -0.28
N ASN A 263 4.66 20.96 -0.10
CA ASN A 263 5.79 20.48 -0.86
C ASN A 263 6.11 19.01 -0.55
N LEU A 264 5.97 18.58 0.71
CA LEU A 264 6.17 17.18 1.10
C LEU A 264 5.08 16.28 0.52
N LEU A 265 3.82 16.72 0.53
CA LEU A 265 2.69 16.00 -0.08
C LEU A 265 2.77 15.93 -1.61
N THR A 266 3.59 16.79 -2.25
CA THR A 266 3.70 16.89 -3.72
C THR A 266 5.13 16.77 -4.27
N SER A 267 6.03 16.12 -3.53
CA SER A 267 7.46 16.12 -3.86
C SER A 267 7.84 15.35 -5.13
N GLY A 268 7.00 14.43 -5.58
CA GLY A 268 7.25 13.55 -6.72
C GLY A 268 8.14 12.35 -6.38
N GLU A 269 7.97 11.26 -7.11
CA GLU A 269 8.77 10.04 -6.93
C GLU A 269 10.25 10.31 -7.31
N GLY A 270 11.19 9.89 -6.46
CA GLY A 270 12.64 9.97 -6.71
C GLY A 270 13.34 11.32 -6.45
N VAL A 271 12.65 12.37 -5.99
CA VAL A 271 13.24 13.68 -5.63
C VAL A 271 13.37 13.80 -4.10
N ASN A 272 14.43 14.43 -3.57
CA ASN A 272 14.62 14.60 -2.11
C ASN A 272 13.45 15.38 -1.48
N GLY A 273 13.03 14.97 -0.28
CA GLY A 273 11.82 15.43 0.42
C GLY A 273 10.61 14.48 0.30
N GLN A 274 10.74 13.22 0.70
CA GLN A 274 9.64 12.24 0.62
C GLN A 274 9.16 11.90 2.03
N LEU A 275 7.86 11.71 2.20
CA LEU A 275 7.33 11.31 3.50
C LEU A 275 7.61 9.83 3.74
N PHE A 276 7.82 9.46 4.99
CA PHE A 276 8.06 8.08 5.39
C PHE A 276 7.21 7.70 6.59
N LEU A 277 6.97 6.40 6.75
CA LEU A 277 6.47 5.80 7.98
C LEU A 277 7.67 5.30 8.81
N GLY A 278 7.87 5.88 9.98
CA GLY A 278 9.01 5.64 10.87
C GLY A 278 8.70 4.84 12.14
N GLY A 279 7.49 4.27 12.26
CA GLY A 279 7.08 3.51 13.45
C GLY A 279 8.02 2.33 13.76
N SER A 280 8.31 2.08 15.03
CA SER A 280 9.34 1.11 15.47
C SER A 280 9.12 -0.33 14.98
N SER A 281 7.87 -0.78 14.93
CA SER A 281 7.49 -2.09 14.38
C SER A 281 7.79 -2.17 12.89
N LEU A 282 7.31 -1.18 12.13
CA LEU A 282 7.54 -1.09 10.70
C LEU A 282 9.03 -0.96 10.35
N LEU A 283 9.79 -0.14 11.09
CA LEU A 283 11.24 -0.06 10.96
C LEU A 283 11.88 -1.44 11.12
N SER A 284 11.49 -2.19 12.15
CA SER A 284 12.02 -3.52 12.41
C SER A 284 11.70 -4.50 11.28
N ALA A 285 10.47 -4.47 10.76
CA ALA A 285 10.05 -5.31 9.63
C ALA A 285 10.70 -4.91 8.30
N ASN A 286 11.09 -3.64 8.15
CA ASN A 286 11.70 -3.08 6.95
C ASN A 286 13.23 -2.93 7.07
N GLY A 287 13.90 -3.85 7.77
CA GLY A 287 15.36 -3.91 7.83
C GLY A 287 16.04 -2.70 8.50
N GLY A 288 15.32 -2.01 9.40
CA GLY A 288 15.78 -0.82 10.11
C GLY A 288 15.62 0.49 9.33
N ALA A 289 14.96 0.48 8.18
CA ALA A 289 14.72 1.68 7.36
C ALA A 289 13.24 2.08 7.36
N PRO A 290 12.91 3.38 7.37
CA PRO A 290 11.52 3.81 7.33
C PRO A 290 10.91 3.55 5.94
N ALA A 291 9.59 3.27 5.88
CA ALA A 291 8.92 2.96 4.62
C ALA A 291 8.49 4.24 3.91
N ARG A 292 9.02 4.45 2.71
CA ARG A 292 8.68 5.58 1.86
C ARG A 292 7.21 5.56 1.45
N LEU A 293 6.55 6.71 1.55
CA LEU A 293 5.18 6.93 1.13
C LEU A 293 5.11 7.50 -0.29
N TYR A 294 3.99 7.24 -0.95
CA TYR A 294 3.66 7.78 -2.26
C TYR A 294 3.25 9.25 -2.16
N THR A 295 4.13 10.15 -2.58
CA THR A 295 3.90 11.61 -2.64
C THR A 295 4.08 12.11 -4.08
N PRO A 296 3.07 11.92 -4.95
CA PRO A 296 3.17 12.27 -6.38
C PRO A 296 3.37 13.76 -6.60
N SER A 297 3.90 14.17 -7.76
CA SER A 297 4.11 15.60 -8.12
C SER A 297 2.82 16.42 -8.22
N THR A 298 1.67 15.76 -8.17
CA THR A 298 0.36 16.38 -8.16
C THR A 298 -0.44 15.71 -7.06
N TYR A 299 -0.96 16.53 -6.15
CA TYR A 299 -1.76 16.06 -5.03
C TYR A 299 -2.93 15.20 -5.52
N LYS A 300 -3.05 14.00 -4.96
CA LYS A 300 -4.18 13.10 -5.20
C LYS A 300 -4.90 12.91 -3.87
N PRO A 301 -6.08 13.55 -3.68
CA PRO A 301 -6.89 13.33 -2.49
C PRO A 301 -7.03 11.83 -2.19
N GLY A 302 -6.86 11.47 -0.91
CA GLY A 302 -6.90 10.09 -0.41
C GLY A 302 -5.88 9.10 -0.95
N SER A 303 -5.03 9.47 -1.90
CA SER A 303 -3.97 8.59 -2.42
C SER A 303 -2.59 9.05 -2.00
N THR A 304 -2.30 10.35 -2.16
CA THR A 304 -1.08 10.96 -1.61
C THR A 304 -0.94 10.56 -0.15
N TYR A 305 0.28 10.19 0.26
CA TYR A 305 0.73 9.81 1.61
C TYR A 305 -0.03 8.69 2.34
N SER A 306 -1.12 8.15 1.79
CA SER A 306 -1.87 7.00 2.30
C SER A 306 -1.50 5.68 1.62
N HIS A 307 -0.36 5.63 0.93
CA HIS A 307 0.15 4.46 0.23
C HIS A 307 1.67 4.39 0.30
N PHE A 308 2.23 3.19 0.21
CA PHE A 308 3.64 2.98 0.00
C PHE A 308 4.07 3.40 -1.40
N ASP A 309 5.32 3.85 -1.52
CA ASP A 309 5.95 4.19 -2.80
C ASP A 309 6.07 2.97 -3.72
N LEU A 310 5.62 3.12 -4.97
CA LEU A 310 5.59 2.03 -5.95
C LEU A 310 6.98 1.51 -6.32
N SER A 311 7.97 2.41 -6.39
CA SER A 311 9.33 2.05 -6.82
C SER A 311 10.04 1.15 -5.79
N THR A 312 9.65 1.28 -4.52
CA THR A 312 10.26 0.58 -3.40
C THR A 312 9.43 -0.65 -2.96
N PHE A 313 8.10 -0.53 -2.99
CA PHE A 313 7.18 -1.48 -2.35
C PHE A 313 6.17 -2.10 -3.32
N GLY A 314 6.60 -2.42 -4.54
CA GLY A 314 5.71 -2.93 -5.60
C GLY A 314 4.96 -4.22 -5.27
N SER A 315 5.41 -4.99 -4.26
CA SER A 315 4.76 -6.20 -3.75
C SER A 315 3.88 -6.00 -2.52
N GLU A 316 3.87 -4.81 -1.92
CA GLU A 316 3.05 -4.52 -0.74
C GLU A 316 1.59 -4.26 -1.12
N LEU A 317 0.67 -4.57 -0.20
CA LEU A 317 -0.77 -4.43 -0.41
C LEU A 317 -1.18 -2.96 -0.60
N MET A 318 -0.70 -2.07 0.27
CA MET A 318 -1.13 -0.66 0.32
C MET A 318 -0.33 0.23 -0.62
N LYS A 319 -0.35 -0.11 -1.90
CA LYS A 319 0.26 0.66 -2.99
C LYS A 319 -0.80 1.43 -3.79
N PRO A 320 -0.48 2.58 -4.40
CA PRO A 320 -1.48 3.48 -4.97
C PRO A 320 -2.13 2.97 -6.26
N GLN A 321 -1.73 1.81 -6.80
CA GLN A 321 -2.27 1.20 -8.02
C GLN A 321 -2.10 -0.32 -8.01
N LEU A 322 -3.03 -1.07 -8.62
CA LEU A 322 -2.94 -2.52 -8.75
C LEU A 322 -2.83 -2.94 -10.22
N GLY A 323 -1.78 -3.70 -10.56
CA GLY A 323 -1.59 -4.21 -11.92
C GLY A 323 -2.52 -5.38 -12.26
N TYR A 324 -2.88 -5.51 -13.53
CA TYR A 324 -3.53 -6.71 -14.05
C TYR A 324 -2.68 -7.97 -13.77
N GLY A 325 -3.32 -9.11 -13.49
CA GLY A 325 -2.63 -10.37 -13.22
C GLY A 325 -1.88 -10.44 -11.88
N GLN A 326 -2.04 -9.44 -11.00
CA GLN A 326 -1.45 -9.42 -9.67
C GLN A 326 -2.48 -9.81 -8.61
N ALA A 327 -2.06 -10.61 -7.64
CA ALA A 327 -2.78 -10.93 -6.42
C ALA A 327 -1.86 -10.74 -5.21
N ILE A 328 -2.28 -9.91 -4.25
CA ILE A 328 -1.57 -9.64 -3.00
C ILE A 328 -2.57 -9.89 -1.86
N HIS A 329 -2.52 -11.08 -1.29
CA HIS A 329 -3.41 -11.52 -0.21
C HIS A 329 -2.73 -11.45 1.17
N ASP A 330 -1.48 -11.00 1.21
CA ASP A 330 -0.76 -10.67 2.44
C ASP A 330 -0.77 -9.15 2.68
N PRO A 331 -1.29 -8.68 3.82
CA PRO A 331 -1.15 -7.28 4.21
C PRO A 331 0.28 -6.78 4.40
N GLY A 332 1.27 -7.65 4.60
CA GLY A 332 2.69 -7.28 4.62
C GLY A 332 3.04 -6.20 5.64
N LEU A 333 3.78 -5.18 5.21
CA LEU A 333 4.20 -4.05 6.06
C LEU A 333 3.02 -3.25 6.63
N SER A 334 1.83 -3.33 6.02
CA SER A 334 0.65 -2.66 6.54
C SER A 334 0.23 -3.19 7.91
N LEU A 335 0.48 -4.47 8.21
CA LEU A 335 0.20 -5.02 9.54
C LEU A 335 1.10 -4.38 10.63
N ASN A 336 2.38 -4.17 10.30
CA ASN A 336 3.33 -3.50 11.20
C ASN A 336 2.98 -2.02 11.40
N LEU A 337 2.43 -1.37 10.39
CA LEU A 337 1.86 -0.04 10.58
C LEU A 337 0.68 -0.08 11.54
N LEU A 338 -0.29 -0.98 11.34
CA LEU A 338 -1.47 -1.07 12.20
C LEU A 338 -1.09 -1.34 13.66
N GLU A 339 -0.07 -2.17 13.93
CA GLU A 339 0.50 -2.32 15.28
C GLU A 339 0.98 -0.97 15.84
N GLY A 340 1.71 -0.20 15.03
CA GLY A 340 2.17 1.15 15.38
C GLY A 340 1.03 2.14 15.66
N LEU A 341 -0.14 1.95 15.06
CA LEU A 341 -1.34 2.73 15.37
C LEU A 341 -1.98 2.33 16.72
N GLY A 342 -1.65 1.15 17.23
CA GLY A 342 -2.16 0.60 18.48
C GLY A 342 -3.04 -0.64 18.33
N TRP A 343 -3.21 -1.18 17.13
CA TRP A 343 -3.92 -2.46 16.97
C TRP A 343 -3.15 -3.59 17.68
N PRO A 344 -3.79 -4.39 18.52
CA PRO A 344 -3.24 -5.68 18.90
C PRO A 344 -3.26 -6.58 17.66
N VAL A 345 -2.08 -7.00 17.20
CA VAL A 345 -1.91 -7.84 16.02
C VAL A 345 -1.27 -9.18 16.37
N ASP A 346 -1.52 -10.21 15.56
CA ASP A 346 -0.88 -11.52 15.71
C ASP A 346 0.12 -11.79 14.59
N PHE A 347 1.40 -11.69 14.92
CA PHE A 347 2.48 -12.07 14.02
C PHE A 347 2.77 -13.58 14.01
N SER A 348 2.21 -14.39 14.91
CA SER A 348 2.35 -15.86 14.90
C SER A 348 1.56 -16.51 13.75
N ALA A 349 0.73 -15.70 13.08
CA ALA A 349 0.11 -15.97 11.79
C ALA A 349 1.11 -15.94 10.63
N LEU A 350 2.28 -15.32 10.79
CA LEU A 350 3.38 -15.38 9.84
C LEU A 350 4.21 -16.63 10.16
N PRO A 351 4.36 -17.59 9.24
CA PRO A 351 4.98 -18.89 9.54
C PRO A 351 6.45 -18.77 10.00
N VAL A 352 7.11 -17.65 9.67
CA VAL A 352 8.34 -17.13 10.29
C VAL A 352 8.24 -15.60 10.31
N THR A 353 8.67 -14.95 11.39
CA THR A 353 8.91 -13.49 11.37
C THR A 353 10.17 -13.23 10.55
N TRP A 354 10.02 -12.78 9.31
CA TRP A 354 11.14 -12.48 8.43
C TRP A 354 11.78 -11.15 8.86
N VAL A 355 13.07 -11.18 9.22
CA VAL A 355 13.84 -9.95 9.44
C VAL A 355 14.31 -9.40 8.09
N SER A 356 14.78 -10.29 7.21
CA SER A 356 15.13 -9.91 5.84
C SER A 356 15.21 -11.11 4.90
N PHE A 357 15.01 -10.87 3.60
CA PHE A 357 15.43 -11.75 2.50
C PHE A 357 15.82 -10.88 1.31
N GLU A 358 17.03 -11.07 0.81
CA GLU A 358 17.65 -10.28 -0.25
C GLU A 358 18.42 -11.17 -1.22
N ALA A 359 18.49 -10.72 -2.48
CA ALA A 359 19.29 -11.32 -3.53
C ALA A 359 20.25 -10.28 -4.10
N ARG A 360 21.53 -10.61 -4.23
CA ARG A 360 22.57 -9.70 -4.75
C ARG A 360 23.48 -10.42 -5.74
N GLU A 361 23.81 -9.75 -6.84
CA GLU A 361 24.80 -10.26 -7.79
C GLU A 361 26.18 -10.35 -7.13
N GLY A 362 26.86 -11.47 -7.33
CA GLY A 362 28.21 -11.72 -6.85
C GLY A 362 29.12 -12.26 -7.94
N LYS A 363 30.42 -12.40 -7.64
CA LYS A 363 31.44 -12.85 -8.60
C LYS A 363 31.21 -14.28 -9.15
N GLU A 364 30.37 -15.07 -8.49
CA GLU A 364 30.15 -16.50 -8.77
C GLU A 364 28.65 -16.85 -8.80
N GLY A 365 27.79 -15.95 -9.29
CA GLY A 365 26.33 -16.14 -9.33
C GLY A 365 25.57 -15.12 -8.48
N ILE A 366 24.35 -15.44 -8.08
CA ILE A 366 23.54 -14.61 -7.18
C ILE A 366 23.65 -15.16 -5.75
N ALA A 367 24.01 -14.29 -4.81
CA ALA A 367 24.02 -14.58 -3.38
C ALA A 367 22.68 -14.20 -2.76
N LEU A 368 22.06 -15.14 -2.08
CA LEU A 368 20.84 -14.96 -1.31
C LEU A 368 21.20 -14.89 0.17
N HIS A 369 20.66 -13.89 0.86
CA HIS A 369 20.84 -13.71 2.29
C HIS A 369 19.49 -13.49 2.94
N TRP A 370 19.21 -14.21 4.02
CA TRP A 370 18.03 -13.96 4.84
C TRP A 370 18.34 -14.08 6.32
N GLU A 371 17.51 -13.40 7.09
CA GLU A 371 17.50 -13.45 8.54
C GLU A 371 16.07 -13.69 9.02
N THR A 372 15.94 -14.57 10.00
CA THR A 372 14.67 -14.94 10.63
C THR A 372 14.65 -14.48 12.07
N GLY A 373 13.54 -13.88 12.50
CA GLY A 373 13.32 -13.42 13.86
C GLY A 373 13.14 -14.59 14.82
N ALA A 374 12.01 -15.29 14.74
CA ALA A 374 11.76 -16.52 15.48
C ALA A 374 11.37 -17.66 14.54
N GLU A 375 12.00 -18.82 14.72
CA GLU A 375 11.71 -20.04 13.99
C GLU A 375 11.06 -21.06 14.94
N GLU A 376 9.74 -21.03 15.06
CA GLU A 376 8.99 -22.07 15.76
C GLU A 376 8.56 -23.15 14.77
N ASN A 377 8.82 -24.42 15.10
CA ASN A 377 8.41 -25.59 14.30
C ASN A 377 9.00 -25.66 12.86
N ASN A 378 10.06 -24.91 12.55
CA ASN A 378 10.69 -24.87 11.24
C ASN A 378 11.70 -26.02 11.02
N ALA A 379 11.49 -26.84 9.99
CA ALA A 379 12.47 -27.82 9.52
C ALA A 379 13.52 -27.20 8.58
N GLY A 380 13.17 -26.14 7.84
CA GLY A 380 14.09 -25.41 6.97
C GLY A 380 13.41 -24.76 5.77
N PHE A 381 14.20 -24.41 4.76
CA PHE A 381 13.78 -23.58 3.64
C PHE A 381 14.15 -24.22 2.31
N ASP A 382 13.15 -24.51 1.48
CA ASP A 382 13.33 -24.72 0.05
C ASP A 382 13.62 -23.38 -0.62
N VAL A 383 14.84 -23.22 -1.12
CA VAL A 383 15.26 -22.05 -1.89
C VAL A 383 14.77 -22.22 -3.32
N GLN A 384 13.88 -21.35 -3.77
CA GLN A 384 13.27 -21.43 -5.09
C GLN A 384 13.70 -20.26 -5.97
N ARG A 385 13.86 -20.52 -7.27
CA ARG A 385 14.14 -19.54 -8.30
C ARG A 385 13.09 -19.60 -9.40
N SER A 386 12.80 -18.45 -9.99
CA SER A 386 11.97 -18.33 -11.17
C SER A 386 12.55 -17.32 -12.15
N ARG A 387 12.25 -17.50 -13.44
CA ARG A 387 12.55 -16.54 -14.51
C ARG A 387 11.43 -15.50 -14.69
N ASP A 388 10.20 -15.85 -14.31
CA ASP A 388 8.99 -15.09 -14.57
C ASP A 388 8.15 -14.80 -13.32
N GLY A 389 8.57 -15.33 -12.16
CA GLY A 389 7.84 -15.22 -10.89
C GLY A 389 6.68 -16.22 -10.75
N ILE A 390 6.44 -17.07 -11.74
CA ILE A 390 5.29 -18.00 -11.81
C ILE A 390 5.76 -19.45 -11.70
N ASP A 391 6.68 -19.84 -12.58
CA ASP A 391 7.21 -21.19 -12.62
C ASP A 391 8.47 -21.24 -11.75
N TRP A 392 8.39 -22.00 -10.66
CA TRP A 392 9.43 -22.06 -9.64
C TRP A 392 10.17 -23.38 -9.68
N GLU A 393 11.50 -23.32 -9.69
CA GLU A 393 12.37 -24.47 -9.48
C GLU A 393 13.04 -24.40 -8.11
N THR A 394 13.06 -25.52 -7.39
CA THR A 394 13.80 -25.63 -6.13
C THR A 394 15.28 -25.83 -6.42
N LEU A 395 16.11 -24.89 -5.97
CA LEU A 395 17.57 -24.92 -6.09
C LEU A 395 18.22 -25.78 -5.00
N GLY A 396 17.61 -25.83 -3.82
CA GLY A 396 18.10 -26.63 -2.69
C GLY A 396 17.34 -26.36 -1.40
N PHE A 397 17.61 -27.17 -0.39
CA PHE A 397 17.02 -27.05 0.94
C PHE A 397 18.08 -26.59 1.96
N VAL A 398 17.73 -25.64 2.81
CA VAL A 398 18.57 -25.13 3.90
C VAL A 398 17.89 -25.42 5.23
N GLU A 399 18.49 -26.29 6.04
CA GLU A 399 17.95 -26.66 7.35
C GLU A 399 17.81 -25.44 8.27
N GLY A 400 16.68 -25.38 8.99
CA GLY A 400 16.42 -24.37 10.00
C GLY A 400 17.41 -24.47 11.17
N ARG A 401 17.74 -23.33 11.77
CA ARG A 401 18.75 -23.18 12.83
C ARG A 401 18.18 -22.57 14.11
N GLY A 402 16.90 -22.17 14.11
CA GLY A 402 16.22 -21.59 15.26
C GLY A 402 16.16 -20.05 15.22
N THR A 403 15.76 -19.46 16.34
CA THR A 403 15.55 -18.02 16.53
C THR A 403 16.79 -17.17 16.20
N GLY A 404 16.61 -16.07 15.45
CA GLY A 404 17.67 -15.10 15.14
C GLY A 404 18.73 -15.58 14.16
N ALA A 405 18.41 -16.60 13.35
CA ALA A 405 19.38 -17.20 12.44
C ALA A 405 19.58 -16.38 11.16
N ILE A 406 20.86 -16.27 10.76
CA ILE A 406 21.28 -15.71 9.49
C ILE A 406 21.68 -16.85 8.56
N TYR A 407 21.21 -16.77 7.33
CA TYR A 407 21.41 -17.78 6.31
C TYR A 407 22.03 -17.18 5.06
N GLU A 408 22.69 -18.06 4.31
CA GLU A 408 23.20 -17.76 2.99
C GLU A 408 22.95 -18.93 2.06
N PHE A 409 22.60 -18.63 0.82
CA PHE A 409 22.53 -19.60 -0.27
C PHE A 409 23.11 -18.98 -1.53
N ARG A 410 23.80 -19.79 -2.33
CA ARG A 410 24.39 -19.35 -3.59
C ARG A 410 23.72 -20.04 -4.77
N ASP A 411 23.08 -19.25 -5.61
CA ASP A 411 22.73 -19.68 -6.95
C ASP A 411 23.94 -19.50 -7.87
N ALA A 412 24.64 -20.60 -8.14
CA ALA A 412 25.85 -20.61 -8.97
C ALA A 412 25.57 -20.56 -10.48
N TRP A 413 24.31 -20.74 -10.91
CA TRP A 413 23.93 -20.78 -12.32
C TRP A 413 22.67 -19.98 -12.61
N PRO A 414 22.60 -18.68 -12.26
CA PRO A 414 21.41 -17.88 -12.51
C PRO A 414 21.12 -17.74 -14.00
N PHE A 415 19.87 -17.43 -14.31
CA PHE A 415 19.51 -17.01 -15.65
C PHE A 415 20.18 -15.67 -15.97
N ALA A 416 20.61 -15.48 -17.22
CA ALA A 416 20.97 -14.15 -17.67
C ALA A 416 19.72 -13.25 -17.64
N GLY A 417 19.83 -12.06 -17.05
CA GLY A 417 18.71 -11.15 -16.86
C GLY A 417 18.19 -11.11 -15.42
N LEU A 418 16.90 -10.75 -15.26
CA LEU A 418 16.23 -10.79 -13.96
C LEU A 418 16.03 -12.24 -13.49
N ASN A 419 16.30 -12.45 -12.21
CA ASN A 419 16.03 -13.69 -11.49
C ASN A 419 15.19 -13.33 -10.27
N TYR A 420 14.13 -14.11 -10.06
CA TYR A 420 13.25 -14.00 -8.91
C TYR A 420 13.55 -15.15 -7.97
N TYR A 421 13.61 -14.87 -6.68
CA TYR A 421 13.86 -15.86 -5.63
C TYR A 421 12.78 -15.75 -4.56
N ARG A 422 12.45 -16.88 -3.96
CA ARG A 422 11.65 -16.96 -2.74
C ARG A 422 12.12 -18.14 -1.91
N LEU A 423 11.80 -18.11 -0.62
CA LEU A 423 12.00 -19.22 0.28
C LEU A 423 10.63 -19.85 0.53
N GLN A 424 10.55 -21.17 0.44
CA GLN A 424 9.45 -21.94 0.97
C GLN A 424 9.91 -22.56 2.28
N GLN A 425 9.47 -21.99 3.40
CA GLN A 425 9.60 -22.61 4.71
C GLN A 425 8.86 -23.94 4.71
N VAL A 426 9.46 -24.94 5.35
CA VAL A 426 8.89 -26.26 5.59
C VAL A 426 8.96 -26.53 7.08
N ASP A 427 7.82 -26.79 7.70
CA ASP A 427 7.72 -27.14 9.12
C ASP A 427 7.95 -28.65 9.35
N TYR A 428 8.27 -29.04 10.58
CA TYR A 428 8.42 -30.47 10.94
C TYR A 428 7.12 -31.28 10.77
N ASP A 429 5.96 -30.62 10.79
CA ASP A 429 4.66 -31.25 10.55
C ASP A 429 4.26 -31.23 9.06
N GLY A 430 5.14 -30.75 8.18
CA GLY A 430 4.97 -30.72 6.73
C GLY A 430 4.16 -29.54 6.20
N LYS A 431 3.78 -28.57 7.06
CA LYS A 431 3.22 -27.29 6.59
C LYS A 431 4.29 -26.46 5.91
N THR A 432 3.85 -25.53 5.07
CA THR A 432 4.77 -24.65 4.35
C THR A 432 4.30 -23.21 4.36
N GLY A 433 5.25 -22.28 4.43
CA GLY A 433 5.03 -20.83 4.28
C GLY A 433 5.95 -20.27 3.20
N LEU A 434 5.54 -19.20 2.52
CA LEU A 434 6.40 -18.53 1.53
C LEU A 434 6.95 -17.23 2.12
N SER A 435 8.21 -16.92 1.82
CA SER A 435 8.78 -15.61 2.06
C SER A 435 8.30 -14.60 1.02
N ARG A 436 8.58 -13.31 1.29
CA ARG A 436 8.64 -12.28 0.23
C ARG A 436 9.59 -12.71 -0.90
N MET A 437 9.41 -12.12 -2.08
CA MET A 437 10.33 -12.36 -3.20
C MET A 437 11.56 -11.45 -3.11
N ALA A 438 12.72 -11.99 -3.46
CA ALA A 438 13.93 -11.22 -3.70
C ALA A 438 14.25 -11.24 -5.19
N VAL A 439 14.69 -10.10 -5.73
CA VAL A 439 14.98 -9.96 -7.16
C VAL A 439 16.43 -9.56 -7.35
N ALA A 440 17.13 -10.25 -8.24
CA ALA A 440 18.49 -9.89 -8.62
C ALA A 440 18.71 -10.09 -10.11
N TYR A 441 19.44 -9.16 -10.71
CA TYR A 441 19.89 -9.29 -12.09
C TYR A 441 21.21 -10.04 -12.13
N TYR A 442 21.40 -10.93 -13.11
CA TYR A 442 22.65 -11.64 -13.32
C TYR A 442 23.15 -11.48 -14.76
N GLY A 443 24.41 -11.06 -14.89
CA GLY A 443 25.08 -10.84 -16.17
C GLY A 443 25.50 -9.39 -16.36
N SER A 444 26.48 -9.15 -17.23
CA SER A 444 26.99 -7.81 -17.47
C SER A 444 25.96 -6.93 -18.18
N ARG A 445 25.50 -5.87 -17.52
CA ARG A 445 25.13 -4.65 -18.24
C ARG A 445 26.43 -4.11 -18.84
N GLU A 446 26.75 -4.43 -20.10
CA GLU A 446 27.53 -3.45 -20.85
C GLU A 446 26.65 -2.20 -20.83
N GLU A 447 27.08 -1.19 -20.09
CA GLU A 447 26.37 0.07 -19.92
C GLU A 447 26.09 0.63 -21.32
N VAL A 448 24.89 0.39 -21.85
CA VAL A 448 24.53 0.85 -23.19
C VAL A 448 24.38 2.36 -23.08
N LYS A 449 25.46 3.07 -23.41
CA LYS A 449 25.47 4.53 -23.34
C LYS A 449 24.68 5.08 -24.51
N VAL A 450 23.44 5.47 -24.23
CA VAL A 450 22.62 6.25 -25.15
C VAL A 450 22.91 7.72 -24.91
N GLY A 451 23.25 8.45 -25.96
CA GLY A 451 23.47 9.89 -25.93
C GLY A 451 22.64 10.58 -27.00
N ILE A 452 22.16 11.80 -26.69
CA ILE A 452 21.41 12.63 -27.63
C ILE A 452 22.07 13.98 -27.85
N PHE A 453 22.17 14.43 -29.10
CA PHE A 453 22.78 15.71 -29.44
C PHE A 453 22.33 16.27 -30.81
N PRO A 454 22.32 17.60 -31.01
CA PRO A 454 22.53 18.62 -29.97
C PRO A 454 21.31 18.72 -29.04
N ASN A 455 21.55 19.09 -27.79
CA ASN A 455 20.52 19.51 -26.84
C ASN A 455 20.95 20.86 -26.26
N PRO A 456 20.24 21.98 -26.50
CA PRO A 456 18.96 22.09 -27.21
C PRO A 456 19.00 21.77 -28.72
N ALA A 457 17.92 21.20 -29.24
CA ALA A 457 17.76 20.77 -30.63
C ALA A 457 16.85 21.72 -31.43
N LYS A 458 17.11 21.89 -32.73
CA LYS A 458 16.28 22.71 -33.63
C LYS A 458 15.49 21.87 -34.62
N GLU A 459 16.11 21.33 -35.66
CA GLU A 459 15.38 20.61 -36.71
C GLU A 459 15.53 19.09 -36.62
N ARG A 460 16.56 18.63 -35.90
CA ARG A 460 16.94 17.22 -35.78
C ARG A 460 17.58 16.94 -34.44
N LEU A 461 17.41 15.72 -33.96
CA LEU A 461 18.12 15.15 -32.82
C LEU A 461 18.90 13.93 -33.29
N THR A 462 20.19 13.88 -32.99
CA THR A 462 20.99 12.67 -33.20
C THR A 462 20.88 11.82 -31.94
N VAL A 463 20.49 10.57 -32.10
CA VAL A 463 20.55 9.55 -31.06
C VAL A 463 21.77 8.69 -31.37
N ALA A 464 22.63 8.45 -30.40
CA ALA A 464 23.80 7.59 -30.54
C ALA A 464 23.78 6.54 -29.43
N HIS A 465 24.20 5.32 -29.74
CA HIS A 465 24.40 4.28 -28.74
C HIS A 465 25.76 3.60 -28.91
N ALA A 466 26.30 3.10 -27.81
CA ALA A 466 27.34 2.09 -27.80
C ALA A 466 26.80 0.88 -27.04
N GLY A 467 26.44 -0.20 -27.74
CA GLY A 467 26.05 -1.46 -27.09
C GLY A 467 24.81 -2.18 -27.60
N PHE A 468 23.88 -1.53 -28.33
CA PHE A 468 22.78 -2.30 -28.95
C PHE A 468 23.29 -3.17 -30.09
N SER A 469 23.05 -4.47 -29.98
CA SER A 469 23.31 -5.48 -31.02
C SER A 469 22.14 -5.64 -32.00
N GLU A 470 20.93 -5.24 -31.58
CA GLU A 470 19.70 -5.35 -32.36
C GLU A 470 18.99 -3.98 -32.49
N PRO A 471 18.18 -3.75 -33.53
CA PRO A 471 17.43 -2.51 -33.71
C PRO A 471 16.52 -2.20 -32.51
N GLN A 472 16.60 -0.98 -31.98
CA GLN A 472 15.84 -0.57 -30.80
C GLN A 472 14.66 0.34 -31.17
N PRO A 473 13.50 0.20 -30.52
CA PRO A 473 12.42 1.16 -30.66
C PRO A 473 12.85 2.52 -30.10
N VAL A 474 12.58 3.59 -30.84
CA VAL A 474 12.78 4.97 -30.39
C VAL A 474 11.43 5.65 -30.29
N ALA A 475 11.18 6.34 -29.19
CA ALA A 475 9.97 7.15 -28.99
C ALA A 475 10.33 8.53 -28.44
N ILE A 476 9.58 9.55 -28.85
CA ILE A 476 9.60 10.86 -28.21
C ILE A 476 8.23 11.11 -27.59
N THR A 477 8.21 11.51 -26.32
CA THR A 477 7.00 11.95 -25.61
C THR A 477 7.14 13.39 -25.15
N ASP A 478 6.01 14.09 -25.01
CA ASP A 478 5.99 15.37 -24.30
C ASP A 478 5.94 15.18 -22.78
N MET A 479 5.91 16.28 -22.01
CA MET A 479 5.87 16.25 -20.55
C MET A 479 4.59 15.63 -19.96
N LEU A 480 3.55 15.43 -20.77
CA LEU A 480 2.30 14.77 -20.37
C LEU A 480 2.28 13.29 -20.78
N GLY A 481 3.42 12.74 -21.24
CA GLY A 481 3.55 11.36 -21.68
C GLY A 481 2.93 11.08 -23.05
N ARG A 482 2.42 12.09 -23.77
CA ARG A 482 1.80 11.88 -25.09
C ARG A 482 2.88 11.60 -26.12
N MET A 483 2.70 10.55 -26.91
CA MET A 483 3.64 10.16 -27.96
C MET A 483 3.62 11.16 -29.12
N GLN A 484 4.79 11.69 -29.45
CA GLN A 484 4.99 12.68 -30.51
C GLN A 484 5.79 12.11 -31.69
N TYR A 485 6.61 11.09 -31.44
CA TYR A 485 7.38 10.38 -32.47
C TYR A 485 7.55 8.91 -32.10
N ARG A 486 7.59 8.04 -33.12
CA ARG A 486 7.94 6.62 -33.00
C ARG A 486 8.79 6.20 -34.20
N GLY A 487 9.87 5.46 -33.94
CA GLY A 487 10.78 4.94 -34.94
C GLY A 487 11.56 3.72 -34.46
N LEU A 488 12.52 3.29 -35.28
CA LEU A 488 13.47 2.23 -34.94
C LEU A 488 14.88 2.74 -35.21
N MET A 489 15.75 2.65 -34.21
CA MET A 489 17.17 2.90 -34.32
C MET A 489 17.85 1.62 -34.80
N ARG A 490 18.38 1.64 -36.02
CA ARG A 490 18.96 0.45 -36.67
C ARG A 490 20.47 0.43 -36.65
N SER A 491 21.08 1.56 -36.32
CA SER A 491 22.52 1.75 -36.36
C SER A 491 23.00 2.53 -35.14
N SER A 492 24.30 2.49 -34.87
CA SER A 492 24.95 3.19 -33.74
C SER A 492 24.66 4.69 -33.67
N ARG A 493 24.19 5.31 -34.75
CA ARG A 493 23.75 6.71 -34.81
C ARG A 493 22.55 6.86 -35.75
N GLU A 494 21.47 7.43 -35.23
CA GLU A 494 20.23 7.65 -35.98
C GLU A 494 19.82 9.14 -35.87
N ILE A 495 19.28 9.70 -36.94
CA ILE A 495 18.80 11.08 -36.97
C ILE A 495 17.28 11.06 -36.86
N VAL A 496 16.76 11.64 -35.77
CA VAL A 496 15.33 11.82 -35.55
C VAL A 496 14.91 13.22 -36.00
N PRO A 497 14.02 13.36 -37.00
CA PRO A 497 13.53 14.66 -37.45
C PRO A 497 12.57 15.26 -36.42
N LEU A 498 12.76 16.53 -36.08
CA LEU A 498 11.93 17.27 -35.10
C LEU A 498 11.04 18.33 -35.74
N THR A 499 10.92 18.34 -37.07
CA THR A 499 10.32 19.43 -37.84
C THR A 499 8.86 19.71 -37.48
N ASN A 500 8.15 18.71 -36.96
CA ASN A 500 6.74 18.80 -36.59
C ASN A 500 6.52 18.94 -35.08
N LEU A 501 7.58 19.08 -34.29
CA LEU A 501 7.50 19.25 -32.84
C LEU A 501 7.50 20.73 -32.47
N PRO A 502 6.48 21.22 -31.73
CA PRO A 502 6.52 22.55 -31.12
C PRO A 502 7.74 22.76 -30.23
N ALA A 503 8.14 24.02 -30.01
CA ALA A 503 9.17 24.33 -29.00
C ALA A 503 8.71 23.88 -27.61
N GLY A 504 9.58 23.23 -26.85
CA GLY A 504 9.23 22.63 -25.57
C GLY A 504 10.21 21.55 -25.10
N THR A 505 9.94 20.97 -23.94
CA THR A 505 10.72 19.88 -23.35
C THR A 505 10.09 18.54 -23.71
N TYR A 506 10.93 17.59 -24.12
CA TYR A 506 10.53 16.26 -24.54
C TYR A 506 11.44 15.20 -23.91
N TRP A 507 10.93 13.97 -23.83
CA TRP A 507 11.68 12.80 -23.42
C TRP A 507 11.87 11.87 -24.60
N LEU A 508 13.11 11.42 -24.83
CA LEU A 508 13.44 10.41 -25.84
C LEU A 508 13.75 9.08 -25.15
N ARG A 509 13.06 8.01 -25.52
CA ARG A 509 13.31 6.65 -25.04
C ARG A 509 13.90 5.80 -26.16
N VAL A 510 14.89 4.96 -25.85
CA VAL A 510 15.46 3.97 -26.76
C VAL A 510 15.41 2.60 -26.10
N GLY A 511 14.63 1.66 -26.65
CA GLY A 511 14.43 0.35 -26.04
C GLY A 511 13.89 0.45 -24.62
N GLU A 512 14.50 -0.31 -23.71
CA GLU A 512 14.18 -0.33 -22.28
C GLU A 512 15.01 0.66 -21.45
N GLU A 513 15.90 1.46 -22.07
CA GLU A 513 16.73 2.43 -21.35
C GLU A 513 15.91 3.61 -20.78
N LEU A 514 16.48 4.25 -19.76
CA LEU A 514 15.90 5.44 -19.14
C LEU A 514 15.66 6.55 -20.18
N PRO A 515 14.51 7.26 -20.12
CA PRO A 515 14.24 8.38 -21.02
C PRO A 515 15.26 9.52 -20.85
N LEU A 516 15.76 10.04 -21.96
CA LEU A 516 16.69 11.17 -22.00
C LEU A 516 15.96 12.47 -22.35
N PRO A 517 16.06 13.52 -21.52
CA PRO A 517 15.37 14.77 -21.77
C PRO A 517 16.10 15.62 -22.82
N PHE A 518 15.35 16.31 -23.68
CA PHE A 518 15.89 17.37 -24.52
C PHE A 518 14.93 18.54 -24.72
N VAL A 519 15.51 19.70 -25.02
CA VAL A 519 14.78 20.93 -25.31
C VAL A 519 14.74 21.14 -26.83
N LYS A 520 13.54 21.27 -27.39
CA LYS A 520 13.30 21.74 -28.76
C LYS A 520 13.15 23.27 -28.74
N LEU A 521 14.01 23.97 -29.48
CA LEU A 521 13.94 25.41 -29.69
C LEU A 521 12.97 25.81 -30.80
#